data_AF-A0A6A7LBI5-F1
#
_entry.id   AF-A0A6A7LBI5-F1
#
_cell.length_a   1.000
_cell.length_b   1.000
_cell.length_c   1.000
_cell.angle_alpha   90.00
_cell.angle_beta   90.00
_cell.angle_gamma   90.00
#
_symmetry.space_group_name_H-M   'P 1'
#
loop_
_entity.id
_entity.type
_entity.pdbx_description
1 polymer ?
#
loop_
_entity_poly.entity_id
_entity_poly.type
_entity_poly.pdbx_seq_one_letter_code
_entity_poly.pdbx_strand_id
1 'polypeptide(L)' 'MLKKMQNELPDEFGVTTEDILYNIEDDKVFCLIEAPEKNAVEKHHAKYGIKCEWIVEVKTTSSKRTG' A
#
# COMPACT_ATOMS: atom_id res chain seq x y z
N MET A 1 3.87 12.94 -4.77
CA MET A 1 4.51 11.65 -4.40
C MET A 1 3.45 10.56 -4.24
N LEU A 2 2.47 10.72 -3.34
CA LEU A 2 1.41 9.73 -3.09
C LEU A 2 0.65 9.25 -4.34
N LYS A 3 0.23 10.16 -5.24
CA LYS A 3 -0.42 9.79 -6.51
C LYS A 3 0.43 8.90 -7.43
N LYS A 4 1.76 8.87 -7.27
CA LYS A 4 2.67 8.01 -8.05
C LYS A 4 2.85 6.63 -7.41
N MET A 5 2.46 6.48 -6.15
CA MET A 5 2.48 5.21 -5.42
C MET A 5 1.22 4.41 -5.66
N GLN A 6 0.09 5.08 -5.93
CA GLN A 6 -1.10 4.45 -6.50
C GLN A 6 -0.78 3.95 -7.91
N ASN A 7 -0.83 2.64 -8.08
CA ASN A 7 -0.55 1.97 -9.34
C ASN A 7 -1.61 0.87 -9.54
N GLU A 8 -2.15 0.79 -10.76
CA GLU A 8 -3.15 -0.23 -11.12
C GLU A 8 -2.50 -1.61 -11.35
N LEU A 9 -1.19 -1.66 -11.52
CA LEU A 9 -0.44 -2.90 -11.76
C LEU A 9 0.54 -3.19 -10.62
N PRO A 10 0.79 -4.48 -10.30
CA PRO A 10 1.79 -4.87 -9.33
C PRO A 10 3.18 -4.38 -9.72
N ASP A 11 3.95 -3.93 -8.73
CA ASP A 11 5.34 -3.54 -8.93
C ASP A 11 6.32 -4.74 -8.94
N GLU A 12 7.63 -4.47 -8.90
CA GLU A 12 8.68 -5.50 -8.87
C GLU A 12 8.64 -6.42 -7.64
N PHE A 13 7.89 -6.05 -6.59
CA PHE A 13 7.66 -6.86 -5.39
C PHE A 13 6.30 -7.56 -5.43
N GLY A 14 5.51 -7.39 -6.50
CA GLY A 14 4.15 -7.91 -6.61
C GLY A 14 3.13 -7.10 -5.79
N VAL A 15 3.43 -5.83 -5.50
CA VAL A 15 2.60 -4.96 -4.67
C VAL A 15 1.72 -4.04 -5.53
N THR A 16 0.42 -4.02 -5.26
CA THR A 16 -0.55 -3.08 -5.83
C THR A 16 -1.08 -2.16 -4.73
N THR A 17 -1.02 -0.84 -4.95
CA THR A 17 -1.55 0.15 -4.01
C THR A 17 -2.97 0.51 -4.40
N GLU A 18 -3.94 -0.12 -3.74
CA GLU A 18 -5.37 0.04 -4.01
C GLU A 18 -5.89 1.42 -3.65
N ASP A 19 -5.48 1.94 -2.48
CA ASP A 19 -5.88 3.27 -2.03
C ASP A 19 -4.85 3.87 -1.07
N ILE A 20 -4.83 5.20 -1.01
CA ILE A 20 -3.99 5.97 -0.09
C ILE A 20 -4.87 7.04 0.57
N LEU A 21 -5.06 6.90 1.88
CA LEU A 21 -5.71 7.90 2.71
C LEU A 21 -4.62 8.66 3.48
N TYR A 22 -4.81 9.96 3.65
CA TYR A 22 -3.87 10.78 4.41
C TYR A 22 -4.63 11.70 5.36
N ASN A 23 -4.05 11.90 6.54
CA ASN A 23 -4.47 12.89 7.52
C ASN A 23 -3.32 13.88 7.69
N ILE A 24 -3.50 15.09 7.17
CA ILE A 24 -2.48 16.15 7.22
C ILE A 24 -2.30 16.66 8.66
N GLU A 25 -3.38 16.73 9.45
CA GLU A 25 -3.35 17.29 10.81
C GLU A 25 -2.49 16.43 11.74
N ASP A 26 -2.53 15.10 11.56
CA ASP A 26 -1.75 14.13 12.32
C ASP A 26 -0.45 13.68 11.62
N ASP A 27 -0.17 14.18 10.41
CA ASP A 27 0.93 13.74 9.54
C ASP A 27 0.97 12.21 9.32
N LYS A 28 -0.20 11.61 9.06
CA LYS A 28 -0.36 10.15 8.87
C LYS A 28 -0.79 9.81 7.46
N VAL A 29 -0.24 8.70 6.96
CA VAL A 29 -0.62 8.08 5.68
C VAL A 29 -1.02 6.63 5.94
N PHE A 30 -2.17 6.23 5.40
CA PHE A 30 -2.69 4.88 5.44
C PHE A 30 -2.79 4.36 4.01
N CYS A 31 -2.18 3.20 3.76
CA CYS A 31 -2.21 2.56 2.45
C CYS A 31 -3.02 1.26 2.55
N LEU A 32 -4.00 1.08 1.65
CA LEU A 32 -4.60 -0.22 1.40
C LEU A 32 -3.82 -0.87 0.26
N ILE A 33 -3.27 -2.06 0.52
CA ILE A 33 -2.33 -2.71 -0.37
C ILE A 33 -2.69 -4.18 -0.57
N GLU A 34 -2.62 -4.64 -1.81
CA GLU A 34 -2.59 -6.05 -2.17
C GLU A 34 -1.13 -6.48 -2.43
N ALA A 35 -0.70 -7.55 -1.77
CA ALA A 35 0.69 -8.01 -1.81
C ALA A 35 0.77 -9.51 -1.51
N PRO A 36 1.84 -10.20 -1.97
CA PRO A 36 2.03 -11.63 -1.69
C PRO A 36 2.39 -11.90 -0.22
N GLU A 37 3.09 -10.97 0.44
CA GLU A 37 3.49 -11.09 1.84
C GLU A 37 3.85 -9.73 2.45
N LYS A 38 3.91 -9.66 3.79
CA LYS A 38 4.26 -8.43 4.53
C LYS A 38 5.63 -7.84 4.13
N ASN A 39 6.63 -8.69 3.87
CA ASN A 39 7.97 -8.25 3.46
C ASN A 39 7.96 -7.48 2.12
N ALA A 40 7.09 -7.87 1.19
CA ALA A 40 6.92 -7.16 -0.09
C ALA A 40 6.43 -5.72 0.15
N VAL A 41 5.50 -5.53 1.08
CA VAL A 41 4.98 -4.20 1.46
C VAL A 41 6.09 -3.34 2.07
N GLU A 42 6.94 -3.91 2.93
CA GLU A 42 8.07 -3.19 3.52
C GLU A 42 9.08 -2.73 2.46
N LYS A 43 9.44 -3.61 1.51
CA LYS A 43 10.35 -3.29 0.40
C LYS A 43 9.77 -2.22 -0.53
N HIS A 44 8.48 -2.32 -0.86
CA HIS A 44 7.78 -1.32 -1.65
C HIS A 44 7.92 0.08 -1.04
N HIS A 45 7.60 0.24 0.25
CA HIS A 45 7.71 1.54 0.91
C HIS A 45 9.17 2.01 1.07
N ALA A 46 10.09 1.09 1.37
CA ALA A 46 11.51 1.41 1.51
C ALA A 46 12.12 1.98 0.23
N LYS A 47 11.66 1.54 -0.96
CA LYS A 47 12.06 2.12 -2.25
C LYS A 47 11.76 3.62 -2.36
N TYR A 48 10.72 4.10 -1.68
CA TYR A 48 10.36 5.52 -1.61
C TYR A 48 10.93 6.23 -0.38
N GLY A 49 11.82 5.59 0.37
CA GLY A 49 12.39 6.14 1.61
C GLY A 49 11.41 6.18 2.78
N ILE A 50 10.31 5.41 2.71
CA ILE A 50 9.28 5.37 3.74
C ILE A 50 9.49 4.12 4.61
N LYS A 51 9.53 4.31 5.93
CA LYS A 51 9.51 3.23 6.90
C LYS A 51 8.08 3.05 7.40
N CYS A 52 7.51 1.86 7.21
CA CYS A 52 6.21 1.52 7.79
C CYS A 52 6.30 1.47 9.31
N GLU A 53 5.42 2.19 10.00
CA GLU A 53 5.31 2.12 11.47
C GLU A 53 4.66 0.80 11.90
N TRP A 54 3.61 0.39 11.19
CA TRP A 54 2.90 -0.85 11.41
C TRP A 54 2.32 -1.38 10.09
N ILE A 55 2.12 -2.70 10.03
CA ILE A 55 1.45 -3.38 8.91
C ILE A 55 0.58 -4.48 9.52
N VAL A 56 -0.70 -4.48 9.17
CA VAL A 56 -1.65 -5.53 9.55
C VAL A 56 -2.26 -6.14 8.30
N GLU A 57 -2.30 -7.47 8.26
CA GLU A 57 -3.03 -8.18 7.21
C GLU A 57 -4.53 -8.12 7.51
N VAL A 58 -5.33 -7.83 6.49
CA VAL A 58 -6.78 -7.71 6.60
C VAL A 58 -7.48 -8.49 5.50
N LYS A 59 -8.74 -8.86 5.75
CA LYS A 59 -9.65 -9.35 4.71
C LYS A 59 -10.59 -8.23 4.31
N THR A 60 -10.73 -8.00 3.01
CA THR A 60 -11.66 -6.99 2.50
C THR A 60 -13.06 -7.60 2.34
N THR A 61 -14.09 -6.79 2.60
CA THR A 61 -15.49 -7.11 2.27
C THR A 61 -15.91 -6.51 0.92
N SER A 62 -15.03 -5.70 0.29
CA SER A 62 -15.28 -5.12 -1.03
C SER A 62 -15.33 -6.21 -2.09
N SER A 63 -16.36 -6.17 -2.93
CA SER A 63 -16.53 -7.09 -4.07
C SER A 63 -15.66 -6.74 -5.27
N LYS A 64 -14.92 -5.63 -5.24
CA LYS A 64 -13.96 -5.29 -6.29
C LYS A 64 -12.73 -6.20 -6.16
N ARG A 65 -12.80 -7.38 -6.77
CA ARG A 65 -11.65 -8.18 -7.21
C ARG A 65 -12.09 -9.18 -8.27
N THR A 66 -11.95 -8.79 -9.54
CA THR A 66 -11.55 -9.60 -10.71
C THR A 66 -11.63 -8.71 -11.94
N GLY A 67 -10.48 -8.21 -12.37
CA GLY A 67 -10.17 -7.95 -13.77
C GLY A 67 -9.00 -8.85 -14.12
#